data_AF-A0A1F7M7N5-F1
#
_entry.id   AF-A0A1F7M7N5-F1
#
_cell.length_a   1.000
_cell.length_b   1.000
_cell.length_c   1.000
_cell.angle_alpha   90.00
_cell.angle_beta   90.00
_cell.angle_gamma   90.00
#
_symmetry.space_group_name_H-M   'P 1'
#
loop_
_entity.id
_entity.type
_entity.pdbx_description
1 polymer ?
#
loop_
_entity_poly.entity_id
_entity_poly.type
_entity_poly.pdbx_seq_one_letter_code
_entity_poly.pdbx_strand_id
1 'polypeptide(L)'
;MEIHRPDGALWRWLPDDRWMEIPHRALLPLGLANVQAAGRCISTTHEALGSTRVMGTAMSVGEAVGLAAAWAAQRGVTLRDLPMADLRSALMAYRAEAPRSRP
;
A
#
# COMPACT_ATOMS: atom_id res chain seq x y z
N MET A 1 8.49 -12.83 1.56
CA MET A 1 8.13 -12.59 0.15
C MET A 1 7.85 -13.93 -0.52
N GLU A 2 6.69 -14.06 -1.15
CA GLU A 2 6.33 -15.19 -2.00
C GLU A 2 6.70 -14.87 -3.46
N ILE A 3 7.63 -15.64 -4.02
CA ILE A 3 8.09 -15.52 -5.41
C ILE A 3 7.60 -16.74 -6.18
N HIS A 4 6.70 -16.53 -7.13
CA HIS A 4 6.24 -17.61 -8.02
C HIS A 4 7.31 -17.89 -9.07
N ARG A 5 7.49 -19.15 -9.44
CA ARG A 5 8.33 -19.63 -10.54
C ARG A 5 7.57 -20.73 -11.30
N PRO A 6 8.00 -21.08 -12.52
CA PRO A 6 7.35 -22.15 -13.28
C PRO A 6 7.30 -23.51 -12.55
N ASP A 7 8.27 -23.78 -11.69
CA ASP A 7 8.47 -25.02 -10.92
C ASP A 7 7.88 -24.99 -9.50
N GLY A 8 7.31 -23.86 -9.06
CA GLY A 8 6.69 -23.74 -7.74
C GLY A 8 6.81 -22.34 -7.13
N ALA A 9 6.57 -22.24 -5.82
CA ALA A 9 6.70 -20.98 -5.08
C ALA A 9 7.92 -21.03 -4.14
N LEU A 10 8.70 -19.94 -4.12
CA LEU A 10 9.82 -19.75 -3.21
C LEU A 10 9.47 -18.69 -2.16
N TRP A 11 9.68 -19.04 -0.89
CA TRP A 11 9.58 -18.10 0.23
C TRP A 11 10.94 -17.48 0.52
N ARG A 12 11.08 -16.18 0.25
CA ARG A 12 12.26 -15.38 0.60
C ARG A 12 11.93 -14.49 1.80
N TRP A 13 12.61 -14.70 2.91
CA TRP A 13 12.58 -13.79 4.06
C TRP A 13 13.52 -12.61 3.80
N LEU A 14 13.08 -11.40 4.12
CA LEU A 14 13.92 -10.22 4.04
C LEU A 14 14.76 -10.13 5.32
N PRO A 15 16.04 -9.74 5.24
CA PRO A 15 16.89 -9.53 6.42
C PRO A 15 16.39 -8.35 7.26
N ASP A 16 16.84 -8.29 8.52
CA ASP A 16 16.73 -7.13 9.43
C ASP A 16 15.30 -6.58 9.62
N ASP A 17 14.32 -7.46 9.87
CA ASP A 17 12.90 -7.11 10.08
C ASP A 17 12.31 -6.21 8.99
N ARG A 18 12.90 -6.23 7.79
CA ARG A 18 12.43 -5.38 6.69
C ARG A 18 11.18 -5.95 6.06
N TRP A 19 10.30 -5.05 5.68
CA TRP A 19 9.13 -5.36 4.86
C TRP A 19 9.26 -4.71 3.49
N MET A 20 8.52 -5.25 2.54
CA MET A 20 8.31 -4.56 1.27
C MET A 20 7.35 -3.39 1.48
N GLU A 21 7.63 -2.26 0.85
CA GLU A 21 6.75 -1.10 0.87
C GLU A 21 6.19 -0.87 -0.53
N ILE A 22 4.96 -0.36 -0.59
CA ILE A 22 4.33 0.12 -1.83
C ILE A 22 4.46 1.64 -1.82
N PRO A 23 5.29 2.23 -2.70
CA PRO A 23 5.40 3.68 -2.79
C PRO A 23 4.05 4.28 -3.17
N HIS A 24 3.62 5.35 -2.50
CA HIS A 24 2.35 6.03 -2.83
C HIS A 24 2.26 6.42 -4.31
N ARG A 25 3.38 6.80 -4.92
CA ARG A 25 3.44 7.11 -6.36
C ARG A 25 3.02 5.96 -7.27
N ALA A 26 3.13 4.70 -6.82
CA ALA A 26 2.70 3.53 -7.59
C ALA A 26 1.17 3.42 -7.69
N LEU A 27 0.44 4.16 -6.86
CA LEU A 27 -1.02 4.22 -6.81
C LEU A 27 -1.57 5.39 -7.64
N LEU A 28 -0.68 6.26 -8.14
CA LEU A 28 -1.05 7.47 -8.88
C LEU A 28 -0.95 7.23 -10.39
N PRO A 29 -2.06 7.34 -11.15
CA PRO A 29 -2.00 7.38 -12.60
C PRO A 29 -1.23 8.61 -13.11
N LEU A 30 -0.65 8.48 -14.29
CA LEU A 30 0.02 9.59 -14.97
C LEU A 30 -1.02 10.60 -15.49
N GLY A 31 -0.73 11.89 -15.36
CA GLY A 31 -1.55 12.96 -15.91
C GLY A 31 -2.84 13.31 -15.15
N LEU A 32 -3.21 12.55 -14.13
CA LEU A 32 -4.38 12.85 -13.28
C LEU A 32 -3.95 13.26 -11.88
N ALA A 33 -4.59 14.31 -11.34
CA ALA A 33 -4.26 14.88 -10.04
C ALA A 33 -5.22 14.43 -8.91
N ASN A 34 -6.40 13.93 -9.27
CA ASN A 34 -7.52 13.60 -8.38
C ASN A 34 -7.99 12.14 -8.48
N VAL A 35 -7.23 11.27 -9.12
CA VAL A 35 -7.53 9.83 -9.26
C VAL A 35 -6.42 9.02 -8.61
N GLN A 36 -6.79 7.95 -7.91
CA GLN A 36 -5.87 6.94 -7.36
C GLN A 36 -6.41 5.53 -7.62
N ALA A 37 -5.51 4.58 -7.77
CA ALA A 37 -5.83 3.16 -7.92
C ALA A 37 -5.72 2.44 -6.57
N ALA A 38 -6.76 1.72 -6.17
CA ALA A 38 -6.81 0.98 -4.91
C ALA A 38 -6.71 -0.54 -5.13
N GLY A 39 -6.32 -1.26 -4.07
CA GLY A 39 -6.24 -2.72 -4.07
C GLY A 39 -5.06 -3.26 -4.87
N ARG A 40 -5.34 -4.03 -5.94
CA ARG A 40 -4.33 -4.79 -6.71
C ARG A 40 -3.96 -4.14 -8.04
N CYS A 41 -4.41 -2.90 -8.26
CA CYS A 41 -4.21 -2.14 -9.49
C CYS A 41 -2.82 -1.48 -9.55
N ILE A 42 -1.76 -2.25 -9.28
CA ILE A 42 -0.37 -1.78 -9.30
C ILE A 42 0.51 -2.67 -10.17
N SER A 43 1.35 -2.05 -11.01
CA SER A 43 2.38 -2.75 -11.76
C SER A 43 3.51 -3.18 -10.83
N THR A 44 3.92 -4.43 -10.94
CA THR A 44 4.93 -5.04 -10.06
C THR A 44 5.89 -5.89 -10.85
N THR A 45 7.09 -6.10 -10.31
CA THR A 45 8.01 -7.11 -10.84
C THR A 45 7.45 -8.50 -10.55
N HIS A 46 7.93 -9.50 -11.30
CA HIS A 46 7.56 -10.89 -11.08
C HIS A 46 7.78 -11.35 -9.63
N GLU A 47 8.87 -10.91 -9.00
CA GLU A 47 9.18 -11.22 -7.60
C GLU A 47 8.21 -10.55 -6.61
N ALA A 48 7.75 -9.33 -6.90
CA ALA A 48 6.84 -8.58 -6.02
C ALA A 48 5.38 -9.03 -6.11
N LEU A 49 4.96 -9.54 -7.27
CA LEU A 49 3.56 -9.83 -7.59
C LEU A 49 2.85 -10.70 -6.55
N GLY A 50 3.50 -11.79 -6.10
CA GLY A 50 2.93 -12.71 -5.12
C GLY A 50 2.57 -12.01 -3.82
N SER A 51 3.47 -11.16 -3.34
CA SER A 51 3.33 -10.51 -2.04
C SER A 51 2.41 -9.28 -2.10
N THR A 52 2.29 -8.60 -3.24
CA THR A 52 1.41 -7.43 -3.40
C THR A 52 -0.06 -7.78 -3.61
N ARG A 53 -0.38 -9.00 -4.06
CA ARG A 53 -1.75 -9.40 -4.41
C ARG A 53 -2.53 -10.08 -3.28
N VAL A 54 -1.92 -10.30 -2.12
CA VAL A 54 -2.58 -10.91 -0.96
C VAL A 54 -3.63 -9.98 -0.36
N MET A 55 -4.67 -10.57 0.26
CA MET A 55 -5.83 -9.80 0.77
C MET A 55 -5.43 -8.71 1.77
N GLY A 56 -4.53 -9.03 2.71
CA GLY A 56 -4.06 -8.05 3.71
C GLY A 56 -3.38 -6.84 3.09
N THR A 57 -2.57 -7.05 2.05
CA THR A 57 -1.93 -5.95 1.29
C THR A 57 -2.98 -5.15 0.52
N ALA A 58 -3.93 -5.80 -0.15
CA ALA A 58 -4.99 -5.12 -0.89
C ALA A 58 -5.87 -4.25 0.01
N MET A 59 -6.26 -4.75 1.19
CA MET A 59 -6.99 -3.98 2.20
C MET A 59 -6.16 -2.79 2.69
N SER A 60 -4.86 -3.00 2.98
CA SER A 60 -3.96 -1.93 3.43
C SER A 60 -3.81 -0.81 2.40
N VAL A 61 -3.71 -1.16 1.11
CA VAL A 61 -3.68 -0.18 0.03
C VAL A 61 -5.02 0.56 -0.05
N GLY A 62 -6.15 -0.14 0.04
CA GLY A 62 -7.47 0.48 0.01
C GLY A 62 -7.67 1.51 1.13
N GLU A 63 -7.26 1.16 2.35
CA GLU A 63 -7.28 2.06 3.51
C GLU A 63 -6.43 3.32 3.28
N ALA A 64 -5.19 3.14 2.82
CA ALA A 64 -4.27 4.24 2.54
C ALA A 64 -4.80 5.19 1.45
N VAL A 65 -5.33 4.64 0.35
CA VAL A 65 -5.91 5.43 -0.75
C VAL A 65 -7.15 6.18 -0.29
N GLY A 66 -8.02 5.56 0.51
CA GLY A 66 -9.22 6.20 1.04
C GLY A 66 -8.89 7.39 1.94
N LEU A 67 -7.94 7.23 2.85
CA LEU A 67 -7.47 8.31 3.72
C LEU A 67 -6.82 9.44 2.90
N ALA A 68 -6.00 9.09 1.91
CA ALA A 68 -5.37 10.05 1.01
C ALA A 68 -6.42 10.88 0.26
N ALA A 69 -7.43 10.23 -0.31
CA ALA A 69 -8.51 10.90 -1.02
C ALA A 69 -9.30 11.85 -0.11
N ALA A 70 -9.63 11.41 1.11
CA ALA A 70 -10.33 12.24 2.09
C ALA A 70 -9.51 13.48 2.48
N TRP A 71 -8.21 13.33 2.76
CA TRP A 71 -7.34 14.45 3.10
C TRP A 71 -7.12 15.41 1.94
N ALA A 72 -6.93 14.90 0.72
CA ALA A 72 -6.79 15.75 -0.45
C ALA A 72 -8.05 16.62 -0.66
N ALA A 73 -9.23 16.02 -0.54
CA ALA A 73 -10.50 16.73 -0.64
C ALA A 73 -10.67 17.77 0.47
N GLN A 74 -10.35 17.44 1.73
CA GLN A 74 -10.50 18.35 2.88
C GLN A 74 -9.51 19.52 2.85
N ARG A 75 -8.28 19.28 2.40
CA ARG A 75 -7.19 20.28 2.41
C ARG A 75 -7.10 21.09 1.12
N GLY A 76 -7.86 20.71 0.08
CA GLY A 76 -7.80 21.36 -1.24
C GLY A 76 -6.45 21.17 -1.94
N VAL A 77 -5.76 20.05 -1.70
CA VAL A 77 -4.47 19.71 -2.33
C VAL A 77 -4.62 18.54 -3.29
N THR A 78 -3.68 18.39 -4.21
CA THR A 78 -3.68 17.22 -5.10
C THR A 78 -3.23 15.97 -4.35
N LEU A 79 -3.54 14.80 -4.91
CA LEU A 79 -3.05 13.54 -4.35
C LEU A 79 -1.52 13.42 -4.38
N ARG A 80 -0.82 14.21 -5.22
CA ARG A 80 0.66 14.25 -5.26
C ARG A 80 1.27 15.09 -4.15
N ASP A 81 0.53 16.09 -3.65
CA ASP A 81 1.04 17.08 -2.72
C ASP A 81 0.72 16.74 -1.26
N LEU A 82 0.21 15.53 -1.01
CA LEU A 82 -0.09 15.07 0.34
C LEU A 82 1.18 14.84 1.16
N PRO A 83 1.20 15.24 2.44
CA PRO A 83 2.30 14.93 3.34
C PRO A 83 2.28 13.44 3.71
N MET A 84 3.01 12.63 2.96
CA MET A 84 2.99 11.16 3.09
C MET A 84 3.47 10.66 4.45
N ALA A 85 4.36 11.39 5.12
CA ALA A 85 4.82 11.06 6.47
C ALA A 85 3.66 11.16 7.48
N ASP A 86 2.85 12.21 7.37
CA ASP A 86 1.68 12.41 8.23
C ASP A 86 0.61 11.35 7.95
N LEU A 87 0.37 11.05 6.67
CA LEU A 87 -0.60 10.03 6.26
C LEU A 87 -0.20 8.65 6.78
N ARG A 88 1.09 8.29 6.68
CA ARG A 88 1.63 7.05 7.24
C ARG A 88 1.46 7.02 8.77
N SER A 89 1.75 8.12 9.45
CA SER A 89 1.60 8.23 10.90
C SER A 89 0.14 8.06 11.33
N ALA A 90 -0.79 8.68 10.61
CA ALA A 90 -2.22 8.55 10.86
C ALA A 90 -2.73 7.10 10.68
N LEU A 91 -2.31 6.41 9.62
CA LEU A 91 -2.65 5.00 9.41
C LEU A 91 -2.09 4.10 10.52
N MET A 92 -0.86 4.36 10.97
CA MET A 92 -0.24 3.58 12.04
C MET A 92 -0.94 3.80 13.38
N ALA A 93 -1.34 5.03 13.69
CA ALA A 93 -2.12 5.35 14.89
C ALA A 93 -3.48 4.63 14.87
N TYR A 94 -4.23 4.75 13.76
CA TYR A 94 -5.52 4.08 13.60
C TYR A 94 -5.43 2.55 13.79
N ARG A 95 -4.39 1.92 13.22
CA ARG A 95 -4.15 0.48 13.37
C ARG A 95 -3.66 0.06 14.75
N ALA A 96 -3.04 0.96 15.51
CA ALA A 96 -2.62 0.69 16.89
C ALA A 96 -3.83 0.66 17.83
N GLU A 97 -4.86 1.45 17.53
CA GLU A 97 -6.12 1.53 18.27
C GLU A 97 -7.13 0.46 17.85
N ALA A 98 -7.02 -0.05 16.61
CA ALA A 98 -7.86 -1.15 16.15
C ALA A 98 -7.71 -2.38 17.07
N PRO A 99 -8.82 -3.00 17.51
CA PRO A 99 -8.75 -4.17 18.36
C PRO A 99 -7.94 -5.24 17.67
N ARG A 100 -6.77 -5.55 18.22
CA ARG A 100 -5.95 -6.66 17.74
C ARG A 100 -6.76 -7.92 18.00
N SER A 101 -7.37 -8.49 16.96
CA SER A 101 -7.73 -9.89 16.99
C SER A 101 -6.42 -10.67 17.14
N ARG A 102 -6.10 -11.00 18.39
CA ARG A 102 -5.07 -11.99 18.68
C ARG A 102 -5.59 -13.35 18.21
N PRO A 103 -4.71 -14.24 17.71
CA PRO A 103 -5.05 -15.63 17.54
C PRO A 103 -5.45 -16.27 18.87
#